data_AF-A0A9R1N0A5-F1
#
_entry.id   AF-A0A9R1N0A5-F1
#
_cell.length_a   1.000
_cell.length_b   1.000
_cell.length_c   1.000
_cell.angle_alpha   90.00
_cell.angle_beta   90.00
_cell.angle_gamma   90.00
#
_symmetry.space_group_name_H-M   'P 1'
#
loop_
_entity.id
_entity.type
_entity.pdbx_description
1 polymer ?
#
loop_
_entity_poly.entity_id
_entity_poly.type
_entity_poly.pdbx_seq_one_letter_code
_entity_poly.pdbx_strand_id
1 'polypeptide(L)' 'AQGPQLQKVLERLTGQSTVPNVFIGGKHIGGCTDTVKLYRKGELATMLTELDIKVNHHDKIEHD' A
#
# COMPACT_ATOMS: atom_id res chain seq x y z
N ALA A 1 -24.93 -4.69 -5.65
CA ALA A 1 -23.54 -4.70 -5.14
C ALA A 1 -22.59 -4.68 -6.33
N GLN A 2 -21.61 -3.78 -6.37
CA GLN A 2 -20.70 -3.58 -7.51
C GLN A 2 -19.29 -4.18 -7.28
N GLY A 3 -19.10 -4.89 -6.16
CA GLY A 3 -17.80 -5.46 -5.75
C GLY A 3 -17.13 -6.32 -6.82
N PRO A 4 -17.83 -7.30 -7.44
CA PRO A 4 -17.24 -8.14 -8.48
C PRO A 4 -16.79 -7.35 -9.72
N GLN A 5 -17.55 -6.32 -10.12
CA GLN A 5 -17.17 -5.45 -11.25
C GLN A 5 -15.93 -4.62 -10.89
N LEU A 6 -15.88 -4.05 -9.68
CA LEU A 6 -14.74 -3.29 -9.20
C LEU A 6 -13.47 -4.16 -9.13
N GLN A 7 -13.56 -5.39 -8.61
CA GLN A 7 -12.43 -6.31 -8.52
C GLN A 7 -11.87 -6.66 -9.91
N LYS A 8 -12.74 -6.90 -10.91
CA LYS A 8 -12.31 -7.12 -12.31
C LYS A 8 -11.61 -5.90 -12.91
N VAL A 9 -12.08 -4.70 -12.60
CA VAL A 9 -11.45 -3.45 -13.06
C VAL A 9 -10.08 -3.28 -12.40
N LEU A 10 -9.98 -3.50 -11.08
CA LEU A 10 -8.71 -3.45 -10.35
C LEU A 10 -7.72 -4.46 -10.91
N GLU A 11 -8.12 -5.72 -11.10
CA GLU A 11 -7.28 -6.75 -11.71
C GLU A 11 -6.76 -6.35 -13.09
N ARG A 12 -7.60 -5.72 -13.93
CA ARG A 12 -7.16 -5.20 -15.24
C ARG A 12 -6.17 -4.04 -15.12
N LEU A 13 -6.34 -3.17 -14.12
CA LEU A 13 -5.50 -1.98 -13.93
C LEU A 13 -4.17 -2.29 -13.23
N THR A 14 -4.16 -3.24 -12.29
CA THR A 14 -3.03 -3.51 -11.39
C THR A 14 -2.37 -4.87 -11.61
N GLY A 15 -3.04 -5.78 -12.33
CA GLY A 15 -2.67 -7.18 -12.43
C GLY A 15 -3.00 -8.01 -11.19
N GLN A 16 -3.58 -7.41 -10.14
CA GLN A 16 -3.83 -8.09 -8.86
C GLN A 16 -5.29 -8.51 -8.73
N SER A 17 -5.54 -9.82 -8.70
CA SER A 17 -6.87 -10.42 -8.59
C SER A 17 -7.41 -10.45 -7.16
N THR A 18 -6.59 -10.17 -6.14
CA THR A 18 -6.95 -10.28 -4.71
C THR A 18 -7.12 -8.92 -4.05
N VAL A 19 -8.00 -8.86 -3.05
CA VAL A 19 -8.07 -7.73 -2.12
C VAL A 19 -7.21 -8.01 -0.88
N PRO A 20 -6.62 -6.98 -0.25
CA PRO A 20 -6.67 -5.56 -0.63
C PRO A 20 -5.76 -5.22 -1.82
N ASN A 21 -6.19 -4.30 -2.70
CA ASN A 21 -5.32 -3.57 -3.63
C ASN A 21 -5.02 -2.19 -3.00
N VAL A 22 -3.76 -1.89 -2.72
CA VAL A 22 -3.36 -0.68 -1.97
C VAL A 22 -2.69 0.32 -2.91
N PHE A 23 -3.04 1.59 -2.77
CA PHE A 23 -2.50 2.70 -3.56
C PHE A 23 -2.02 3.83 -2.65
N ILE A 24 -0.91 4.47 -3.00
CA ILE A 24 -0.35 5.64 -2.31
C ILE A 24 -0.02 6.69 -3.38
N GLY A 25 -0.57 7.90 -3.25
CA GLY A 25 -0.36 8.96 -4.25
C GLY A 25 -0.81 8.57 -5.67
N GLY A 26 -1.81 7.68 -5.79
CA GLY A 26 -2.26 7.15 -7.08
C GLY A 26 -1.40 6.00 -7.64
N LYS A 27 -0.28 5.65 -7.01
CA LYS A 27 0.56 4.51 -7.41
C LYS A 27 0.10 3.24 -6.72
N HIS A 28 -0.09 2.16 -7.49
CA HIS A 28 -0.35 0.83 -6.94
C HIS A 28 0.90 0.29 -6.25
N ILE A 29 0.75 -0.19 -5.01
CA ILE A 29 1.85 -0.73 -4.20
C ILE A 29 1.73 -2.23 -3.89
N GLY A 30 0.62 -2.87 -4.28
CA GLY A 30 0.35 -4.29 -4.04
C GLY A 30 -0.71 -4.54 -2.97
N GLY A 31 -0.56 -5.65 -2.23
CA GLY A 31 -1.51 -6.06 -1.21
C GLY A 31 -1.04 -5.85 0.23
N CYS A 32 -1.62 -6.62 1.15
CA CYS A 32 -1.25 -6.59 2.57
C CYS A 32 0.24 -6.89 2.77
N THR A 33 0.73 -7.98 2.15
CA THR A 33 2.13 -8.41 2.26
C THR A 33 3.10 -7.32 1.78
N ASP A 34 2.80 -6.67 0.66
CA ASP A 34 3.67 -5.62 0.10
C ASP A 34 3.65 -4.37 0.99
N THR A 35 2.48 -3.99 1.49
CA THR A 35 2.34 -2.87 2.44
C THR A 35 3.16 -3.09 3.71
N VAL A 36 3.09 -4.30 4.30
CA VAL A 36 3.87 -4.65 5.49
C VAL A 36 5.37 -4.68 5.20
N LYS A 37 5.79 -5.16 4.03
CA LYS A 37 7.20 -5.11 3.61
C LYS A 37 7.70 -3.67 3.51
N LEU A 38 6.94 -2.77 2.87
CA LEU A 38 7.28 -1.35 2.76
C LEU A 38 7.36 -0.67 4.13
N TYR A 39 6.44 -1.01 5.03
CA TYR A 39 6.48 -0.52 6.42
C TYR A 39 7.75 -0.96 7.15
N ARG A 40 8.08 -2.26 7.11
CA ARG A 40 9.27 -2.82 7.78
C ARG A 40 10.58 -2.23 7.25
N LYS A 41 10.62 -1.86 5.96
CA LYS A 41 11.79 -1.20 5.35
C LYS A 41 11.87 0.31 5.60
N GLY A 42 10.85 0.91 6.24
CA GLY A 42 10.72 2.36 6.37
C GLY A 42 10.30 3.10 5.09
N GLU A 43 10.26 2.42 3.94
CA GLU A 43 9.89 3.00 2.64
C GLU A 43 8.45 3.55 2.63
N LEU A 44 7.53 2.91 3.38
CA LEU A 44 6.15 3.40 3.50
C LEU A 44 6.09 4.81 4.10
N ALA A 45 6.91 5.09 5.13
CA ALA A 45 6.95 6.41 5.75
C ALA A 45 7.50 7.47 4.79
N THR A 46 8.53 7.12 4.00
CA THR A 46 9.07 7.98 2.94
C THR A 46 7.99 8.34 1.93
N MET A 47 7.27 7.35 1.39
CA MET A 47 6.20 7.58 0.40
C MET A 47 5.08 8.48 0.92
N LEU A 48 4.73 8.38 2.20
CA LEU A 48 3.73 9.25 2.82
C LEU A 48 4.26 10.67 3.02
N THR A 49 5.52 10.81 3.43
CA THR A 49 6.17 12.11 3.64
C THR A 49 6.32 12.88 2.34
N GLU A 50 6.63 12.21 1.23
CA GLU A 50 6.67 12.79 -0.12
C GLU A 50 5.33 13.40 -0.56
N LEU A 51 4.22 12.97 0.05
CA LEU A 51 2.86 13.49 -0.17
C LEU A 51 2.44 14.52 0.91
N ASP A 52 3.38 15.01 1.71
CA ASP A 52 3.15 15.93 2.83
C ASP A 52 2.19 15.36 3.91
N ILE A 53 2.14 14.03 4.03
CA ILE A 53 1.35 13.34 5.07
C ILE A 53 2.23 13.12 6.28
N LYS A 54 1.81 13.68 7.43
CA LYS A 54 2.51 13.49 8.70
C LYS A 54 2.46 12.03 9.14
N VAL A 55 3.64 11.45 9.33
CA VAL A 55 3.78 10.09 9.86
C VAL A 55 4.07 10.19 11.36
N ASN A 56 3.25 9.52 12.18
CA ASN A 56 3.51 9.41 13.61
C ASN A 56 4.62 8.39 13.84
N HIS A 57 5.71 8.81 14.47
CA HIS A 57 6.79 7.91 14.87
C HIS A 57 6.40 7.11 16.12
N HIS A 58 5.45 6.19 15.97
CA HIS A 58 5.30 5.11 16.94
C HIS A 58 6.06 3.88 16.42
N ASP A 59 7.10 3.56 17.18
CA ASP A 59 7.86 2.32 17.19
C ASP A 59 8.84 2.11 16.03
N LYS A 60 10.11 2.38 16.35
CA LYS A 60 11.24 1.78 15.65
C LYS A 60 11.09 0.27 15.78
N ILE A 61 10.77 -0.43 14.69
CA ILE A 61 11.05 -1.86 14.64
C ILE A 61 12.55 -1.94 14.41
N GLU A 62 13.27 -2.27 15.47
CA GLU A 62 14.71 -2.53 15.46
C GLU A 62 15.01 -3.53 14.33
N HIS A 63 15.92 -3.14 13.45
CA HIS A 63 16.55 -4.04 12.50
C HIS A 63 17.67 -4.77 13.23
N ASP A 64 17.38 -5.98 13.70
CA ASP A 64 18.38 -7.03 13.94
C ASP A 64 18.69 -7.77 12.62
#